data_AF-A0A6A4SAC9-F1
#
_entry.id   AF-A0A6A4SAC9-F1
#
_cell.length_a   1.000
_cell.length_b   1.000
_cell.length_c   1.000
_cell.angle_alpha   90.00
_cell.angle_beta   90.00
_cell.angle_gamma   90.00
#
_symmetry.space_group_name_H-M   'P 1'
#
loop_
_entity.id
_entity.type
_entity.pdbx_description
1 polymer ?
#
loop_
_entity_poly.entity_id
_entity_poly.type
_entity_poly.pdbx_seq_one_letter_code
_entity_poly.pdbx_strand_id
1 'polypeptide(L)'
;MLELLAVFESGPAARLDLKQNYLQLLQRYSQELELIRKTYDSQKDRPHIGRHQPPVAGRILWCRLLFRRIEAPMLTLKKKLDDLKGPEMTKVIRSYNKMAVVLLQYEAQHLRVWIEAAESAPHLLNVTLLVRHKNRKGVFVNLDPLVRDVLEEGRWMAKLGVAVPKAIMKMAASEAQLKALNNQLQELLQDYDSVVGKIPTLLLPLMQPFIRRVEAALSPGLTTLSWTALNTDGFVDSVYVALKELEQVSKAATDLLECRIGRLLQDMSSCHLQDLPEDSPVSPQDLLLQTEASVKEAAATLSWQSQQVEKYLFELVEEGSFQCLHPDSIQKTRCQSCLPCDFYTLMGQLCNLNTEALVKATKSCLDALKRRLHVLKYQPSSSSYSSYSCSSQSAAPPLFRASIQLAIPNIVLRPSLDNIQVEQAAGRDAGDDLPVKTRALKPLDKQLVEHKDIAKSVQQHRHLLLDNQMKLRTVKL
;
A
#
# COMPACT_ATOMS: atom_id res chain seq x y z
N MET A 1 -53.52 -37.66 12.65
CA MET A 1 -54.26 -38.89 12.25
C MET A 1 -53.95 -40.07 13.15
N LEU A 2 -52.68 -40.45 13.35
CA LEU A 2 -52.30 -41.52 14.27
C LEU A 2 -52.78 -41.28 15.71
N GLU A 3 -52.64 -40.05 16.21
CA GLU A 3 -53.13 -39.66 17.55
C GLU A 3 -54.66 -39.70 17.67
N LEU A 4 -55.37 -39.33 16.60
CA LEU A 4 -56.84 -39.39 16.56
C LEU A 4 -57.34 -40.85 16.59
N LEU A 5 -56.67 -41.76 15.87
CA LEU A 5 -57.00 -43.18 15.90
C LEU A 5 -56.80 -43.80 17.30
N ALA A 6 -55.74 -43.40 18.02
CA ALA A 6 -55.53 -43.83 19.40
C ALA A 6 -56.65 -43.38 20.35
N VAL A 7 -57.20 -42.17 20.14
CA VAL A 7 -58.34 -41.65 20.91
C VAL A 7 -59.62 -42.45 20.64
N PHE A 8 -59.89 -42.81 19.38
CA PHE A 8 -61.05 -43.62 19.00
C PHE A 8 -60.99 -45.05 19.54
N GLU A 9 -59.80 -45.62 19.74
CA GLU A 9 -59.61 -46.91 20.39
C GLU A 9 -59.84 -46.85 21.91
N SER A 10 -59.50 -45.73 22.57
CA SER A 10 -59.68 -45.54 24.02
C SER A 10 -61.07 -45.05 24.45
N GLY A 11 -61.87 -44.56 23.50
CA GLY A 11 -63.19 -43.97 23.74
C GLY A 11 -64.37 -44.96 23.65
N PRO A 12 -65.62 -44.47 23.73
CA PRO A 12 -66.84 -45.30 23.68
C PRO A 12 -67.06 -46.03 22.33
N ALA A 13 -66.19 -45.80 21.35
CA ALA A 13 -66.24 -46.36 20.00
C ALA A 13 -65.31 -47.58 19.80
N ALA A 14 -64.79 -48.19 20.89
CA ALA A 14 -63.87 -49.33 20.88
C ALA A 14 -64.37 -50.62 20.18
N ARG A 15 -65.60 -50.62 19.63
CA ARG A 15 -66.21 -51.75 18.90
C ARG A 15 -66.28 -51.55 17.38
N LEU A 16 -65.75 -50.45 16.83
CA LEU A 16 -65.73 -50.21 15.38
C LEU A 16 -64.61 -51.01 14.71
N ASP A 17 -64.90 -51.65 13.57
CA ASP A 17 -63.88 -52.29 12.72
C ASP A 17 -63.06 -51.19 12.02
N LEU A 18 -61.90 -50.87 12.60
CA LEU A 18 -60.99 -49.85 12.08
C LEU A 18 -60.06 -50.37 10.97
N LYS A 19 -60.19 -51.63 10.54
CA LYS A 19 -59.26 -52.27 9.59
C LYS A 19 -59.15 -51.51 8.27
N GLN A 20 -60.26 -51.00 7.72
CA GLN A 20 -60.25 -50.21 6.49
C GLN A 20 -59.51 -48.87 6.67
N ASN A 21 -59.62 -48.24 7.84
CA ASN A 21 -58.92 -46.99 8.16
C ASN A 21 -57.41 -47.22 8.32
N TYR A 22 -57.01 -48.35 8.91
CA TYR A 22 -55.60 -48.75 8.96
C TYR A 22 -55.02 -49.07 7.58
N LEU A 23 -55.78 -49.69 6.68
CA LEU A 23 -55.33 -49.91 5.30
C LEU A 23 -55.11 -48.58 4.56
N GLN A 24 -56.01 -47.60 4.71
CA GLN A 24 -55.81 -46.26 4.16
C GLN A 24 -54.60 -45.54 4.77
N LEU A 25 -54.38 -45.69 6.08
CA LEU A 25 -53.20 -45.15 6.76
C LEU A 25 -51.91 -45.77 6.23
N LEU A 26 -51.87 -47.09 6.00
CA LEU A 26 -50.73 -47.78 5.40
C LEU A 26 -50.45 -47.29 3.98
N GLN A 27 -51.48 -47.06 3.18
CA GLN A 27 -51.32 -46.47 1.83
C GLN A 27 -50.73 -45.06 1.89
N ARG A 28 -51.21 -44.21 2.81
CA ARG A 28 -50.68 -42.85 3.00
C ARG A 28 -49.23 -42.87 3.48
N TYR A 29 -48.91 -43.74 4.42
CA TYR A 29 -47.53 -43.90 4.90
C TYR A 29 -46.61 -44.45 3.81
N SER A 30 -47.08 -45.38 2.96
CA SER A 30 -46.34 -45.84 1.78
C SER A 30 -46.04 -44.70 0.79
N GLN A 31 -47.00 -43.79 0.58
CA GLN A 31 -46.78 -42.60 -0.26
C GLN A 31 -45.78 -41.64 0.37
N GLU A 32 -45.84 -41.45 1.69
CA GLU A 32 -44.88 -40.63 2.43
C GLU A 32 -43.45 -41.22 2.40
N LEU A 33 -43.31 -42.54 2.52
CA LEU A 33 -42.02 -43.23 2.35
C LEU A 33 -41.43 -42.99 0.95
N GLU A 34 -42.24 -43.07 -0.09
CA GLU A 34 -41.79 -42.82 -1.46
C GLU A 34 -41.44 -41.34 -1.70
N LEU A 35 -42.18 -40.41 -1.09
CA LEU A 35 -41.83 -38.98 -1.11
C LEU A 35 -40.50 -38.71 -0.42
N ILE A 36 -40.26 -39.31 0.75
CA ILE A 36 -39.01 -39.16 1.50
C ILE A 36 -37.84 -39.76 0.71
N ARG A 37 -38.05 -40.90 0.07
CA ARG A 37 -37.08 -41.50 -0.85
C ARG A 37 -36.73 -40.56 -2.00
N LYS A 38 -37.73 -39.99 -2.69
CA LYS A 38 -37.51 -39.00 -3.77
C LYS A 38 -36.78 -37.74 -3.27
N THR A 39 -37.12 -37.28 -2.06
CA THR A 39 -36.43 -36.16 -1.42
C THR A 39 -34.96 -36.49 -1.16
N TYR A 40 -34.69 -37.69 -0.65
CA TYR A 40 -33.31 -38.16 -0.43
C TYR A 40 -32.54 -38.24 -1.74
N ASP A 41 -33.09 -38.90 -2.77
CA ASP A 41 -32.41 -39.10 -4.05
C ASP A 41 -32.10 -37.77 -4.77
N SER A 42 -32.97 -36.76 -4.61
CA SER A 42 -32.78 -35.43 -5.22
C SER A 42 -31.86 -34.50 -4.42
N GLN A 43 -31.78 -34.63 -3.10
CA GLN A 43 -31.08 -33.68 -2.23
C GLN A 43 -29.83 -34.24 -1.55
N LYS A 44 -29.53 -35.54 -1.65
CA LYS A 44 -28.41 -36.19 -0.93
C LYS A 44 -27.05 -35.50 -1.10
N ASP A 45 -26.75 -34.94 -2.26
CA ASP A 45 -25.45 -34.31 -2.53
C ASP A 45 -25.37 -32.90 -1.92
N ARG A 46 -26.50 -32.20 -1.86
CA ARG A 46 -26.62 -30.81 -1.36
C ARG A 46 -27.93 -30.63 -0.58
N PRO A 47 -28.03 -31.17 0.64
CA PRO A 47 -29.23 -31.03 1.42
C PRO A 47 -29.41 -29.60 1.91
N HIS A 48 -30.66 -29.19 2.11
CA HIS A 48 -30.98 -27.90 2.70
C HIS A 48 -30.58 -27.89 4.17
N ILE A 49 -29.48 -27.20 4.47
CA ILE A 49 -28.95 -27.00 5.82
C ILE A 49 -29.40 -25.64 6.39
N GLY A 50 -29.53 -25.55 7.72
CA GLY A 50 -29.87 -24.30 8.38
C GLY A 50 -28.77 -23.24 8.25
N ARG A 51 -29.13 -21.96 8.38
CA ARG A 51 -28.14 -20.87 8.42
C ARG A 51 -27.20 -21.08 9.61
N HIS A 52 -25.90 -20.85 9.40
CA HIS A 52 -24.84 -21.06 10.41
C HIS A 52 -24.66 -22.51 10.89
N GLN A 53 -25.17 -23.49 10.16
CA GLN A 53 -24.86 -24.90 10.40
C GLN A 53 -23.66 -25.33 9.55
N PRO A 54 -22.65 -25.97 10.16
CA PRO A 54 -21.55 -26.57 9.43
C PRO A 54 -22.02 -27.69 8.47
N PRO A 55 -21.29 -27.93 7.38
CA PRO A 55 -21.74 -28.76 6.26
C PRO A 55 -21.86 -30.26 6.58
N VAL A 56 -21.09 -30.82 7.52
CA VAL A 56 -21.20 -32.23 7.92
C VAL A 56 -22.32 -32.40 8.94
N ALA A 57 -22.33 -31.62 10.02
CA ALA A 57 -23.38 -31.67 11.04
C ALA A 57 -24.76 -31.36 10.45
N GLY A 58 -24.85 -30.41 9.51
CA GLY A 58 -26.09 -30.10 8.80
C GLY A 58 -26.61 -31.27 7.96
N ARG A 59 -25.72 -32.00 7.27
CA ARG A 59 -26.08 -33.23 6.52
C ARG A 59 -26.59 -34.33 7.44
N ILE A 60 -25.93 -34.54 8.59
CA ILE A 60 -26.36 -35.53 9.58
C ILE A 60 -27.72 -35.15 10.18
N LEU A 61 -27.90 -33.88 10.53
CA LEU A 61 -29.16 -33.38 11.07
C LEU A 61 -30.32 -33.55 10.06
N TRP A 62 -30.08 -33.22 8.79
CA TRP A 62 -31.05 -33.45 7.71
C TRP A 62 -31.39 -34.93 7.57
N CYS A 63 -30.39 -35.82 7.58
CA CYS A 63 -30.59 -37.26 7.51
C CYS A 63 -31.42 -37.78 8.70
N ARG A 64 -31.09 -37.35 9.92
CA ARG A 64 -31.84 -37.71 11.14
C ARG A 64 -33.26 -37.17 11.14
N LEU A 65 -33.50 -36.01 10.54
CA LEU A 65 -34.85 -35.48 10.36
C LEU A 65 -35.69 -36.38 9.46
N LEU A 66 -35.13 -36.82 8.32
CA LEU A 66 -35.79 -37.78 7.44
C LEU A 66 -36.03 -39.12 8.15
N PHE A 67 -35.05 -39.60 8.92
CA PHE A 67 -35.16 -40.84 9.69
C PHE A 67 -36.28 -40.76 10.73
N ARG A 68 -36.32 -39.70 11.55
CA ARG A 68 -37.38 -39.50 12.55
C ARG A 68 -38.78 -39.43 11.91
N ARG A 69 -38.87 -38.83 10.73
CA ARG A 69 -40.13 -38.72 9.98
C ARG A 69 -40.65 -40.08 9.51
N ILE A 70 -39.77 -41.01 9.11
CA ILE A 70 -40.18 -42.38 8.77
C ILE A 70 -40.37 -43.26 10.01
N GLU A 71 -39.61 -43.03 11.08
CA GLU A 71 -39.60 -43.85 12.29
C GLU A 71 -40.85 -43.64 13.15
N ALA A 72 -41.30 -42.39 13.35
CA ALA A 72 -42.42 -42.10 14.25
C ALA A 72 -43.74 -42.82 13.86
N PRO A 73 -44.16 -42.84 12.57
CA PRO A 73 -45.30 -43.65 12.14
C PRO A 73 -45.05 -45.15 12.31
N MET A 74 -43.83 -45.63 12.00
CA MET A 74 -43.48 -47.05 12.06
C MET A 74 -43.53 -47.61 13.49
N LEU A 75 -43.07 -46.85 14.49
CA LEU A 75 -43.14 -47.23 15.91
C LEU A 75 -44.58 -47.39 16.39
N THR A 76 -45.48 -46.53 15.92
CA THR A 76 -46.91 -46.62 16.24
C THR A 76 -47.54 -47.84 15.56
N LEU A 77 -47.25 -48.07 14.27
CA LEU A 77 -47.75 -49.22 13.51
C LEU A 77 -47.23 -50.56 14.05
N LYS A 78 -46.00 -50.60 14.58
CA LYS A 78 -45.41 -51.81 15.18
C LYS A 78 -46.19 -52.30 16.41
N LYS A 79 -46.83 -51.43 17.18
CA LYS A 79 -47.66 -51.82 18.34
C LYS A 79 -48.95 -52.55 17.96
N LYS A 80 -49.39 -52.40 16.71
CA LYS A 80 -50.63 -52.96 16.15
C LYS A 80 -50.36 -54.03 15.08
N LEU A 81 -49.16 -54.60 15.11
CA LEU A 81 -48.69 -55.53 14.09
C LEU A 81 -49.53 -56.81 14.03
N ASP A 82 -50.06 -57.25 15.18
CA ASP A 82 -50.86 -58.48 15.28
C ASP A 82 -52.22 -58.36 14.60
N ASP A 83 -52.83 -57.17 14.63
CA ASP A 83 -54.14 -56.89 14.03
C ASP A 83 -54.06 -56.58 12.53
N LEU A 84 -52.89 -56.13 12.06
CA LEU A 84 -52.65 -55.63 10.69
C LEU A 84 -51.82 -56.60 9.83
N LYS A 85 -51.71 -57.88 10.23
CA LYS A 85 -51.00 -58.91 9.45
C LYS A 85 -51.62 -59.02 8.05
N GLY A 86 -50.84 -58.67 7.02
CA GLY A 86 -51.28 -58.72 5.63
C GLY A 86 -50.18 -58.31 4.64
N PRO A 87 -50.39 -58.56 3.33
CA PRO A 87 -49.37 -58.32 2.29
C PRO A 87 -48.97 -56.85 2.17
N GLU A 88 -49.90 -55.92 2.42
CA GLU A 88 -49.65 -54.47 2.38
C GLU A 88 -48.73 -54.02 3.51
N MET A 89 -48.93 -54.52 4.73
CA MET A 89 -48.07 -54.22 5.86
C MET A 89 -46.64 -54.76 5.62
N THR A 90 -46.51 -55.97 5.05
CA THR A 90 -45.19 -56.53 4.70
C THR A 90 -44.45 -55.72 3.62
N LYS A 91 -45.18 -55.11 2.67
CA LYS A 91 -44.58 -54.20 1.67
C LYS A 91 -44.06 -52.92 2.34
N VAL A 92 -44.86 -52.31 3.20
CA VAL A 92 -44.49 -51.11 3.96
C VAL A 92 -43.26 -51.35 4.84
N ILE A 93 -43.23 -52.45 5.60
CA ILE A 93 -42.08 -52.83 6.45
C ILE A 93 -40.81 -52.97 5.61
N ARG A 94 -40.89 -53.65 4.46
CA ARG A 94 -39.73 -53.81 3.55
C ARG A 94 -39.23 -52.46 3.02
N SER A 95 -40.15 -51.58 2.62
CA SER A 95 -39.81 -50.24 2.12
C SER A 95 -39.18 -49.38 3.22
N TYR A 96 -39.76 -49.40 4.43
CA TYR A 96 -39.21 -48.72 5.61
C TYR A 96 -37.80 -49.22 5.92
N ASN A 97 -37.60 -50.55 6.04
CA ASN A 97 -36.29 -51.12 6.36
C ASN A 97 -35.25 -50.75 5.30
N LYS A 98 -35.60 -50.80 4.01
CA LYS A 98 -34.70 -50.39 2.94
C LYS A 98 -34.31 -48.92 3.07
N MET A 99 -35.26 -48.02 3.31
CA MET A 99 -34.98 -46.60 3.48
C MET A 99 -34.18 -46.31 4.76
N ALA A 100 -34.53 -46.96 5.86
CA ALA A 100 -33.82 -46.84 7.14
C ALA A 100 -32.35 -47.24 7.01
N VAL A 101 -32.06 -48.36 6.32
CA VAL A 101 -30.68 -48.79 6.06
C VAL A 101 -29.92 -47.73 5.25
N VAL A 102 -30.52 -47.17 4.21
CA VAL A 102 -29.88 -46.14 3.37
C VAL A 102 -29.56 -44.88 4.18
N LEU A 103 -30.49 -44.40 5.02
CA LEU A 103 -30.28 -43.22 5.86
C LEU A 103 -29.20 -43.49 6.94
N LEU A 104 -29.20 -44.66 7.55
CA LEU A 104 -28.18 -45.05 8.53
C LEU A 104 -26.79 -45.15 7.89
N GLN A 105 -26.69 -45.72 6.68
CA GLN A 105 -25.44 -45.78 5.91
C GLN A 105 -24.92 -44.39 5.57
N TYR A 106 -25.81 -43.47 5.15
CA TYR A 106 -25.44 -42.09 4.86
C TYR A 106 -24.88 -41.37 6.09
N GLU A 107 -25.56 -41.48 7.24
CA GLU A 107 -25.07 -40.93 8.50
C GLU A 107 -23.71 -41.52 8.90
N ALA A 108 -23.57 -42.85 8.83
CA ALA A 108 -22.32 -43.54 9.17
C ALA A 108 -21.16 -43.12 8.27
N GLN A 109 -21.39 -42.95 6.97
CA GLN A 109 -20.37 -42.49 6.02
C GLN A 109 -19.90 -41.08 6.35
N HIS A 110 -20.81 -40.13 6.58
CA HIS A 110 -20.44 -38.76 6.91
C HIS A 110 -19.76 -38.63 8.27
N LEU A 111 -20.20 -39.40 9.27
CA LEU A 111 -19.54 -39.48 10.57
C LEU A 111 -18.11 -40.01 10.44
N ARG A 112 -17.91 -41.08 9.67
CA ARG A 112 -16.59 -41.65 9.44
C ARG A 112 -15.63 -40.66 8.79
N VAL A 113 -16.05 -40.00 7.71
CA VAL A 113 -15.23 -38.99 7.03
C VAL A 113 -14.86 -37.84 7.97
N TRP A 114 -15.80 -37.40 8.81
CA TRP A 114 -15.51 -36.37 9.81
C TRP A 114 -14.57 -36.84 10.92
N ILE A 115 -14.69 -38.07 11.40
CA ILE A 115 -13.75 -38.65 12.38
C ILE A 115 -12.34 -38.72 11.78
N GLU A 116 -12.20 -39.20 10.55
CA GLU A 116 -10.91 -39.26 9.85
C GLU A 116 -10.29 -37.85 9.70
N ALA A 117 -11.09 -36.86 9.29
CA ALA A 117 -10.66 -35.46 9.23
C ALA A 117 -10.26 -34.92 10.62
N ALA A 118 -11.04 -35.22 11.65
CA ALA A 118 -10.79 -34.79 13.02
C ALA A 118 -9.52 -35.40 13.64
N GLU A 119 -9.21 -36.65 13.31
CA GLU A 119 -7.98 -37.31 13.72
C GLU A 119 -6.76 -36.73 13.00
N SER A 120 -6.93 -36.25 11.75
CA SER A 120 -5.85 -35.60 11.00
C SER A 120 -5.57 -34.16 11.44
N ALA A 121 -6.57 -33.44 11.96
CA ALA A 121 -6.49 -32.02 12.27
C ALA A 121 -5.36 -31.61 13.25
N PRO A 122 -5.02 -32.38 14.30
CA PRO A 122 -3.86 -32.07 15.15
C PRO A 122 -2.53 -32.01 14.40
N HIS A 123 -2.36 -32.80 13.33
CA HIS A 123 -1.13 -32.75 12.53
C HIS A 123 -0.97 -31.42 11.79
N LEU A 124 -2.08 -30.76 11.44
CA LEU A 124 -2.07 -29.43 10.82
C LEU A 124 -1.59 -28.35 11.79
N LEU A 125 -1.78 -28.55 13.10
CA LEU A 125 -1.23 -27.66 14.13
C LEU A 125 0.28 -27.84 14.35
N ASN A 126 0.85 -28.96 13.90
CA ASN A 126 2.29 -29.20 13.97
C ASN A 126 3.06 -28.59 12.78
N VAL A 127 2.36 -27.99 11.82
CA VAL A 127 2.97 -27.28 10.69
C VAL A 127 3.47 -25.91 11.15
N THR A 128 4.39 -25.32 10.39
CA THR A 128 4.95 -24.00 10.64
C THR A 128 3.88 -22.92 10.70
N LEU A 129 4.07 -21.91 11.55
CA LEU A 129 3.13 -20.79 11.71
C LEU A 129 2.99 -19.94 10.45
N LEU A 130 4.07 -19.79 9.69
CA LEU A 130 4.16 -18.91 8.52
C LEU A 130 4.57 -19.70 7.28
N VAL A 131 4.14 -19.22 6.10
CA VAL A 131 4.52 -19.77 4.78
C VAL A 131 4.81 -18.64 3.79
N ARG A 132 5.78 -18.86 2.90
CA ARG A 132 6.06 -18.00 1.74
C ARG A 132 5.33 -18.53 0.50
N HIS A 133 4.50 -17.70 -0.11
CA HIS A 133 3.82 -18.08 -1.35
C HIS A 133 4.74 -17.90 -2.56
N LYS A 134 4.80 -18.87 -3.48
CA LYS A 134 5.70 -18.80 -4.66
C LYS A 134 5.35 -17.66 -5.64
N ASN A 135 4.08 -17.26 -5.69
CA ASN A 135 3.59 -16.28 -6.68
C ASN A 135 3.35 -14.88 -6.11
N ARG A 136 3.26 -14.70 -4.79
CA ARG A 136 3.17 -13.39 -4.13
C ARG A 136 4.42 -13.21 -3.30
N LYS A 137 5.18 -12.15 -3.55
CA LYS A 137 6.27 -11.74 -2.65
C LYS A 137 5.63 -11.33 -1.32
N GLY A 138 5.55 -12.25 -0.37
CA GLY A 138 4.90 -12.02 0.92
C GLY A 138 4.88 -13.26 1.81
N VAL A 139 4.92 -13.04 3.10
CA VAL A 139 4.77 -14.05 4.15
C VAL A 139 3.30 -14.07 4.57
N PHE A 140 2.73 -15.25 4.77
CA PHE A 140 1.33 -15.43 5.18
C PHE A 140 1.24 -16.35 6.39
N VAL A 141 0.21 -16.14 7.20
CA VAL A 141 -0.14 -17.03 8.32
C VAL A 141 -0.68 -18.35 7.78
N ASN A 142 -0.09 -19.45 8.24
CA ASN A 142 -0.35 -20.80 7.76
C ASN A 142 -1.31 -21.53 8.71
N LEU A 143 -2.56 -21.06 8.76
CA LEU A 143 -3.63 -21.75 9.47
C LEU A 143 -4.57 -22.42 8.46
N ASP A 144 -4.63 -23.74 8.48
CA ASP A 144 -5.53 -24.49 7.60
C ASP A 144 -7.00 -24.26 8.02
N PRO A 145 -7.89 -23.85 7.09
CA PRO A 145 -9.31 -23.69 7.35
C PRO A 145 -9.96 -24.92 7.98
N LEU A 146 -9.46 -26.13 7.67
CA LEU A 146 -9.96 -27.39 8.21
C LEU A 146 -9.91 -27.43 9.74
N VAL A 147 -8.92 -26.79 10.38
CA VAL A 147 -8.82 -26.72 11.85
C VAL A 147 -10.04 -26.02 12.44
N ARG A 148 -10.43 -24.88 11.86
CA ARG A 148 -11.62 -24.13 12.29
C ARG A 148 -12.88 -24.92 12.01
N ASP A 149 -12.99 -25.51 10.82
CA ASP A 149 -14.18 -26.25 10.40
C ASP A 149 -14.42 -27.46 11.31
N VAL A 150 -13.39 -28.25 11.64
CA VAL A 150 -13.48 -29.41 12.56
C VAL A 150 -13.87 -28.99 13.97
N LEU A 151 -13.35 -27.86 14.46
CA LEU A 151 -13.71 -27.33 15.79
C LEU A 151 -15.16 -26.89 15.86
N GLU A 152 -15.65 -26.18 14.84
CA GLU A 152 -17.06 -25.77 14.74
C GLU A 152 -17.98 -26.99 14.62
N GLU A 153 -17.64 -27.94 13.74
CA GLU A 153 -18.35 -29.21 13.59
C GLU A 153 -18.40 -29.99 14.91
N GLY A 154 -17.29 -30.08 15.65
CA GLY A 154 -17.22 -30.78 16.93
C GLY A 154 -18.22 -30.27 17.97
N ARG A 155 -18.46 -28.95 18.02
CA ARG A 155 -19.49 -28.35 18.89
C ARG A 155 -20.90 -28.80 18.50
N TRP A 156 -21.17 -28.95 17.20
CA TRP A 156 -22.45 -29.46 16.71
C TRP A 156 -22.58 -30.97 16.92
N MET A 157 -21.52 -31.75 16.70
CA MET A 157 -21.51 -33.20 16.95
C MET A 157 -21.83 -33.52 18.42
N ALA A 158 -21.28 -32.75 19.37
CA ALA A 158 -21.62 -32.86 20.78
C ALA A 158 -23.11 -32.61 21.04
N LYS A 159 -23.70 -31.57 20.42
CA LYS A 159 -25.16 -31.28 20.51
C LYS A 159 -26.02 -32.37 19.87
N LEU A 160 -25.50 -33.04 18.82
CA LEU A 160 -26.13 -34.18 18.18
C LEU A 160 -25.96 -35.48 19.00
N GLY A 161 -25.26 -35.47 20.13
CA GLY A 161 -25.04 -36.67 20.96
C GLY A 161 -24.06 -37.67 20.34
N VAL A 162 -23.23 -37.23 19.39
CA VAL A 162 -22.15 -38.04 18.81
C VAL A 162 -20.92 -37.94 19.72
N ALA A 163 -20.23 -39.05 19.96
CA ALA A 163 -18.99 -39.06 20.73
C ALA A 163 -17.89 -38.28 19.98
N VAL A 164 -17.47 -37.15 20.54
CA VAL A 164 -16.44 -36.29 19.95
C VAL A 164 -15.04 -36.87 20.26
N PRO A 165 -14.16 -37.02 19.25
CA PRO A 165 -12.80 -37.49 19.47
C PRO A 165 -12.03 -36.64 20.49
N LYS A 166 -11.21 -37.29 21.33
CA LYS A 166 -10.40 -36.61 22.36
C LYS A 166 -9.45 -35.56 21.76
N ALA A 167 -9.00 -35.76 20.52
CA ALA A 167 -8.17 -34.81 19.78
C ALA A 167 -8.87 -33.44 19.66
N ILE A 168 -10.13 -33.42 19.22
CA ILE A 168 -10.91 -32.19 19.08
C ILE A 168 -11.18 -31.56 20.45
N MET A 169 -11.47 -32.36 21.49
CA MET A 169 -11.69 -31.81 22.84
C MET A 169 -10.46 -31.05 23.35
N LYS A 170 -9.25 -31.58 23.11
CA LYS A 170 -8.01 -30.87 23.45
C LYS A 170 -7.82 -29.60 22.63
N MET A 171 -8.06 -29.66 21.31
CA MET A 171 -7.96 -28.48 20.43
C MET A 171 -9.00 -27.41 20.77
N ALA A 172 -10.20 -27.80 21.21
CA ALA A 172 -11.24 -26.88 21.61
C ALA A 172 -10.86 -26.10 22.88
N ALA A 173 -10.08 -26.71 23.77
CA ALA A 173 -9.55 -26.02 24.95
C ALA A 173 -8.53 -24.92 24.57
N SER A 174 -7.74 -25.13 23.52
CA SER A 174 -6.77 -24.15 23.03
C SER A 174 -7.32 -23.23 21.92
N GLU A 175 -8.61 -23.34 21.55
CA GLU A 175 -9.20 -22.59 20.44
C GLU A 175 -9.07 -21.07 20.60
N ALA A 176 -9.27 -20.56 21.82
CA ALA A 176 -9.13 -19.14 22.11
C ALA A 176 -7.68 -18.65 21.88
N GLN A 177 -6.70 -19.47 22.29
CA GLN A 177 -5.27 -19.17 22.11
C GLN A 177 -4.88 -19.20 20.63
N LEU A 178 -5.34 -20.22 19.88
CA LEU A 178 -5.09 -20.32 18.44
C LEU A 178 -5.67 -19.13 17.67
N LYS A 179 -6.89 -18.71 18.01
CA LYS A 179 -7.53 -17.53 17.42
C LYS A 179 -6.78 -16.24 17.75
N ALA A 180 -6.39 -16.06 19.01
CA ALA A 180 -5.62 -14.90 19.43
C ALA A 180 -4.28 -14.82 18.70
N LEU A 181 -3.52 -15.92 18.66
CA LEU A 181 -2.24 -16.00 17.96
C LEU A 181 -2.40 -15.75 16.46
N ASN A 182 -3.42 -16.34 15.82
CA ASN A 182 -3.68 -16.10 14.39
C ASN A 182 -3.92 -14.61 14.10
N ASN A 183 -4.73 -13.94 14.93
CA ASN A 183 -5.00 -12.51 14.76
C ASN A 183 -3.74 -11.67 14.98
N GLN A 184 -2.97 -11.98 16.03
CA GLN A 184 -1.70 -11.29 16.32
C GLN A 184 -0.68 -11.45 15.18
N LEU A 185 -0.56 -12.64 14.60
CA LEU A 185 0.34 -12.88 13.47
C LEU A 185 -0.13 -12.14 12.20
N GLN A 186 -1.45 -12.05 11.97
CA GLN A 186 -2.00 -11.28 10.84
C GLN A 186 -1.72 -9.79 11.00
N GLU A 187 -1.94 -9.24 12.20
CA GLU A 187 -1.65 -7.84 12.54
C GLU A 187 -0.16 -7.53 12.40
N LEU A 188 0.71 -8.38 12.95
CA LEU A 188 2.16 -8.25 12.85
C LEU A 188 2.65 -8.20 11.39
N LEU A 189 2.13 -9.07 10.53
CA LEU A 189 2.50 -9.05 9.11
C LEU A 189 1.98 -7.81 8.38
N GLN A 190 0.77 -7.35 8.74
CA GLN A 190 0.22 -6.11 8.21
C GLN A 190 1.04 -4.90 8.64
N ASP A 191 1.49 -4.85 9.89
CA ASP A 191 2.35 -3.80 10.42
C ASP A 191 3.71 -3.81 9.74
N TYR A 192 4.30 -4.98 9.52
CA TYR A 192 5.53 -5.12 8.74
C TYR A 192 5.38 -4.57 7.32
N ASP A 193 4.34 -4.97 6.59
CA ASP A 193 4.06 -4.48 5.24
C ASP A 193 3.81 -2.96 5.23
N SER A 194 3.14 -2.42 6.26
CA SER A 194 2.88 -1.00 6.45
C SER A 194 4.17 -0.20 6.69
N VAL A 195 5.06 -0.69 7.56
CA VAL A 195 6.35 -0.04 7.85
C VAL A 195 7.22 -0.03 6.60
N VAL A 196 7.36 -1.17 5.90
CA VAL A 196 8.14 -1.26 4.66
C VAL A 196 7.54 -0.40 3.54
N GLY A 197 6.20 -0.32 3.47
CA GLY A 197 5.49 0.51 2.48
C GLY A 197 5.63 2.03 2.69
N LYS A 198 5.94 2.48 3.91
CA LYS A 198 6.18 3.91 4.22
C LYS A 198 7.60 4.37 3.86
N ILE A 199 8.54 3.45 3.62
CA ILE A 199 9.95 3.79 3.37
C ILE A 199 10.07 4.42 1.97
N PRO A 200 10.63 5.64 1.84
CA PRO A 200 10.92 6.22 0.53
C PRO A 200 11.80 5.31 -0.32
N THR A 201 11.53 5.21 -1.62
CA THR A 201 12.27 4.34 -2.54
C THR A 201 13.77 4.63 -2.56
N LEU A 202 14.15 5.89 -2.30
CA LEU A 202 15.53 6.35 -2.21
C LEU A 202 16.29 5.75 -1.01
N LEU A 203 15.58 5.48 0.10
CA LEU A 203 16.14 4.96 1.34
C LEU A 203 16.04 3.43 1.44
N LEU A 204 15.21 2.80 0.59
CA LEU A 204 14.97 1.35 0.63
C LEU A 204 16.26 0.49 0.59
N PRO A 205 17.29 0.80 -0.22
CA PRO A 205 18.56 0.05 -0.20
C PRO A 205 19.29 0.16 1.14
N LEU A 206 19.32 1.35 1.75
CA LEU A 206 19.95 1.59 3.04
C LEU A 206 19.21 0.90 4.20
N MET A 207 17.89 0.72 4.07
CA MET A 207 17.06 0.05 5.07
C MET A 207 17.14 -1.50 4.96
N GLN A 208 17.71 -2.07 3.90
CA GLN A 208 17.80 -3.53 3.71
C GLN A 208 18.43 -4.31 4.87
N PRO A 209 19.49 -3.84 5.56
CA PRO A 209 20.03 -4.55 6.72
C PRO A 209 19.00 -4.70 7.86
N PHE A 210 18.22 -3.65 8.12
CA PHE A 210 17.17 -3.65 9.14
C PHE A 210 15.98 -4.50 8.71
N ILE A 211 15.56 -4.42 7.44
CA ILE A 211 14.52 -5.29 6.88
C ILE A 211 14.92 -6.77 7.00
N ARG A 212 16.17 -7.11 6.65
CA ARG A 212 16.70 -8.47 6.80
C ARG A 212 16.74 -8.95 8.25
N ARG A 213 16.95 -8.05 9.22
CA ARG A 213 16.89 -8.39 10.65
C ARG A 213 15.46 -8.78 11.05
N VAL A 214 14.44 -8.08 10.56
CA VAL A 214 13.04 -8.47 10.76
C VAL A 214 12.73 -9.80 10.07
N GLU A 215 13.18 -9.99 8.83
CA GLU A 215 13.01 -11.27 8.12
C GLU A 215 13.72 -12.45 8.82
N ALA A 216 14.89 -12.20 9.42
CA ALA A 216 15.60 -13.18 10.23
C ALA A 216 14.84 -13.49 11.53
N ALA A 217 14.25 -12.47 12.18
CA ALA A 217 13.38 -12.66 13.34
C ALA A 217 12.10 -13.43 12.98
N LEU A 218 11.58 -13.30 11.75
CA LEU A 218 10.44 -14.08 11.23
C LEU A 218 10.81 -15.52 10.85
N SER A 219 12.10 -15.82 10.65
CA SER A 219 12.57 -17.14 10.17
C SER A 219 12.17 -18.34 11.05
N PRO A 220 12.12 -18.25 12.40
CA PRO A 220 11.63 -19.35 13.24
C PRO A 220 10.16 -19.70 12.94
N GLY A 221 9.31 -18.70 12.66
CA GLY A 221 7.91 -18.92 12.28
C GLY A 221 7.74 -19.63 10.93
N LEU A 222 8.76 -19.54 10.06
CA LEU A 222 8.79 -20.18 8.73
C LEU A 222 9.38 -21.59 8.75
N THR A 223 10.08 -21.98 9.81
CA THR A 223 10.93 -23.19 9.80
C THR A 223 10.71 -24.12 10.99
N THR A 224 10.60 -23.59 12.21
CA THR A 224 10.68 -24.39 13.44
C THR A 224 9.45 -24.29 14.34
N LEU A 225 8.79 -23.14 14.41
CA LEU A 225 7.65 -22.92 15.30
C LEU A 225 6.35 -23.42 14.70
N SER A 226 5.61 -24.22 15.48
CA SER A 226 4.28 -24.72 15.16
C SER A 226 3.20 -24.06 16.03
N TRP A 227 1.92 -24.30 15.70
CA TRP A 227 0.77 -23.78 16.45
C TRP A 227 0.62 -24.36 17.87
N THR A 228 1.36 -25.44 18.18
CA THR A 228 1.41 -26.05 19.52
C THR A 228 2.61 -25.61 20.34
N ALA A 229 3.45 -24.72 19.82
CA ALA A 229 4.63 -24.24 20.52
C ALA A 229 4.25 -23.40 21.74
N LEU A 230 5.00 -23.53 22.84
CA LEU A 230 4.76 -22.79 24.08
C LEU A 230 5.38 -21.38 24.08
N ASN A 231 6.35 -21.13 23.20
CA ASN A 231 7.10 -19.87 23.14
C ASN A 231 6.69 -19.01 21.94
N THR A 232 5.39 -18.94 21.64
CA THR A 232 4.86 -18.11 20.56
C THR A 232 4.89 -16.63 20.91
N ASP A 233 4.64 -16.29 22.18
CA ASP A 233 4.59 -14.90 22.64
C ASP A 233 5.98 -14.24 22.58
N GLY A 234 7.02 -14.93 23.09
CA GLY A 234 8.40 -14.44 23.00
C GLY A 234 8.91 -14.33 21.56
N PHE A 235 8.41 -15.18 20.65
CA PHE A 235 8.68 -15.04 19.22
C PHE A 235 8.04 -13.76 18.67
N VAL A 236 6.75 -13.54 18.90
CA VAL A 236 6.03 -12.33 18.46
C VAL A 236 6.70 -11.07 18.99
N ASP A 237 7.06 -11.04 20.28
CA ASP A 237 7.77 -9.94 20.91
C ASP A 237 9.13 -9.67 20.24
N SER A 238 9.91 -10.72 19.96
CA SER A 238 11.21 -10.58 19.31
C SER A 238 11.11 -9.96 17.91
N VAL A 239 10.05 -10.27 17.17
CA VAL A 239 9.79 -9.67 15.86
C VAL A 239 9.36 -8.23 16.00
N TYR A 240 8.49 -7.89 16.96
CA TYR A 240 8.10 -6.50 17.23
C TYR A 240 9.28 -5.64 17.67
N VAL A 241 10.24 -6.18 18.43
CA VAL A 241 11.47 -5.47 18.79
C VAL A 241 12.26 -5.10 17.54
N ALA A 242 12.48 -6.05 16.62
CA ALA A 242 13.17 -5.79 15.36
C ALA A 242 12.39 -4.83 14.44
N LEU A 243 11.06 -4.96 14.41
CA LEU A 243 10.18 -4.10 13.61
C LEU A 243 10.20 -2.65 14.12
N LYS A 244 10.19 -2.46 15.45
CA LYS A 244 10.27 -1.14 16.07
C LYS A 244 11.61 -0.46 15.80
N GLU A 245 12.71 -1.21 15.80
CA GLU A 245 14.03 -0.70 15.42
C GLU A 245 14.02 -0.22 13.96
N LEU A 246 13.48 -1.03 13.04
CA LEU A 246 13.31 -0.63 11.63
C LEU A 246 12.45 0.63 11.50
N GLU A 247 11.32 0.71 12.21
CA GLU A 247 10.42 1.87 12.16
C GLU A 247 11.12 3.14 12.67
N GLN A 248 11.85 3.06 13.78
CA GLN A 248 12.58 4.19 14.34
C GLN A 248 13.66 4.72 13.40
N VAL A 249 14.50 3.83 12.85
CA VAL A 249 15.57 4.20 11.92
C VAL A 249 14.99 4.72 10.61
N SER A 250 13.97 4.05 10.07
CA SER A 250 13.29 4.49 8.85
C SER A 250 12.66 5.87 9.02
N LYS A 251 11.99 6.12 10.15
CA LYS A 251 11.38 7.41 10.45
C LYS A 251 12.43 8.50 10.54
N ALA A 252 13.50 8.29 11.30
CA ALA A 252 14.59 9.24 11.40
C ALA A 252 15.22 9.56 10.04
N ALA A 253 15.51 8.53 9.24
CA ALA A 253 16.08 8.70 7.90
C ALA A 253 15.12 9.44 6.94
N THR A 254 13.82 9.15 7.02
CA THR A 254 12.78 9.81 6.22
C THR A 254 12.62 11.27 6.63
N ASP A 255 12.58 11.57 7.92
CA ASP A 255 12.50 12.94 8.44
C ASP A 255 13.74 13.77 8.04
N LEU A 256 14.94 13.17 8.11
CA LEU A 256 16.17 13.82 7.61
C LEU A 256 16.09 14.13 6.12
N LEU A 257 15.67 13.15 5.31
CA LEU A 257 15.60 13.29 3.85
C LEU A 257 14.52 14.28 3.40
N GLU A 258 13.27 14.09 3.83
CA GLU A 258 12.13 14.85 3.33
C GLU A 258 11.98 16.19 4.06
N CYS A 259 12.13 16.21 5.38
CA CYS A 259 11.87 17.42 6.16
C CYS A 259 13.08 18.33 6.31
N ARG A 260 14.31 17.81 6.40
CA ARG A 260 15.50 18.68 6.52
C ARG A 260 16.13 18.95 5.16
N ILE A 261 16.56 17.92 4.45
CA ILE A 261 17.19 18.07 3.14
C ILE A 261 16.18 18.61 2.12
N GLY A 262 14.98 18.03 2.05
CA GLY A 262 13.94 18.47 1.13
C GLY A 262 13.54 19.94 1.30
N ARG A 263 13.42 20.44 2.55
CA ARG A 263 13.15 21.87 2.80
C ARG A 263 14.31 22.76 2.38
N LEU A 264 15.55 22.40 2.71
CA LEU A 264 16.73 23.17 2.27
C LEU A 264 16.81 23.27 0.75
N LEU A 265 16.60 22.16 0.04
CA LEU A 265 16.58 22.14 -1.43
C LEU A 265 15.46 23.00 -2.00
N GLN A 266 14.29 22.99 -1.36
CA GLN A 266 13.18 23.84 -1.75
C GLN A 266 13.52 25.32 -1.54
N ASP A 267 14.07 25.70 -0.38
CA ASP A 267 14.50 27.06 -0.06
C ASP A 267 15.57 27.56 -1.03
N MET A 268 16.57 26.72 -1.33
CA MET A 268 17.58 26.97 -2.35
C MET A 268 16.93 27.28 -3.69
N SER A 269 15.95 26.47 -4.11
CA SER A 269 15.28 26.63 -5.40
C SER A 269 14.43 27.90 -5.52
N SER A 270 13.97 28.46 -4.40
CA SER A 270 13.22 29.71 -4.32
C SER A 270 14.10 30.93 -4.03
N CYS A 271 15.40 30.75 -3.79
CA CYS A 271 16.30 31.85 -3.43
C CYS A 271 16.30 32.93 -4.52
N HIS A 272 16.07 34.17 -4.09
CA HIS A 272 16.09 35.34 -4.97
C HIS A 272 17.53 35.82 -5.12
N LEU A 273 18.05 35.74 -6.34
CA LEU A 273 19.41 36.18 -6.68
C LEU A 273 19.46 37.66 -7.10
N GLN A 274 18.31 38.26 -7.38
CA GLN A 274 18.21 39.63 -7.84
C GLN A 274 16.84 40.18 -7.50
N ASP A 275 16.83 41.35 -6.87
CA ASP A 275 15.62 42.14 -6.66
C ASP A 275 15.45 43.11 -7.83
N LEU A 276 14.34 42.98 -8.56
CA LEU A 276 14.02 43.86 -9.67
C LEU A 276 13.17 45.03 -9.15
N PRO A 277 13.52 46.29 -9.45
CA PRO A 277 12.81 47.44 -8.92
C PRO A 277 11.35 47.47 -9.41
N GLU A 278 10.38 47.56 -8.50
CA GLU A 278 8.95 47.55 -8.82
C GLU A 278 8.32 48.95 -8.82
N ASP A 279 8.88 49.91 -8.08
CA ASP A 279 8.26 51.21 -7.83
C ASP A 279 8.79 52.35 -8.73
N SER A 280 10.08 52.33 -9.09
CA SER A 280 10.70 53.41 -9.89
C SER A 280 11.87 52.94 -10.76
N PRO A 281 12.11 53.58 -11.91
CA PRO A 281 13.23 53.25 -12.80
C PRO A 281 14.58 53.62 -12.15
N VAL A 282 15.54 52.70 -12.20
CA VAL A 282 16.84 52.82 -11.55
C VAL A 282 17.95 53.11 -12.58
N SER A 283 19.07 53.68 -12.17
CA SER A 283 20.23 53.80 -13.07
C SER A 283 20.89 52.42 -13.26
N PRO A 284 21.54 52.15 -14.41
CA PRO A 284 22.29 50.91 -14.61
C PRO A 284 23.35 50.65 -13.54
N GLN A 285 24.05 51.70 -13.09
CA GLN A 285 25.08 51.60 -12.06
C GLN A 285 24.49 51.23 -10.70
N ASP A 286 23.39 51.85 -10.30
CA ASP A 286 22.73 51.54 -9.02
C ASP A 286 22.14 50.12 -9.05
N LEU A 287 21.56 49.69 -10.19
CA LEU A 287 21.06 48.32 -10.35
C LEU A 287 22.19 47.30 -10.30
N LEU A 288 23.36 47.59 -10.88
CA LEU A 288 24.54 46.73 -10.79
C LEU A 288 25.03 46.60 -9.36
N LEU A 289 25.19 47.71 -8.63
CA LEU A 289 25.62 47.70 -7.23
C LEU A 289 24.64 46.93 -6.33
N GLN A 290 23.34 47.12 -6.52
CA GLN A 290 22.29 46.37 -5.81
C GLN A 290 22.32 44.87 -6.16
N THR A 291 22.51 44.54 -7.44
CA THR A 291 22.61 43.16 -7.90
C THR A 291 23.87 42.50 -7.33
N GLU A 292 25.02 43.16 -7.33
CA GLU A 292 26.25 42.61 -6.73
C GLU A 292 26.10 42.35 -5.23
N ALA A 293 25.46 43.25 -4.48
CA ALA A 293 25.20 43.07 -3.06
C ALA A 293 24.25 41.88 -2.81
N SER A 294 23.11 41.84 -3.51
CA SER A 294 22.10 40.79 -3.41
C SER A 294 22.66 39.42 -3.81
N VAL A 295 23.44 39.35 -4.90
CA VAL A 295 24.11 38.11 -5.35
C VAL A 295 25.14 37.63 -4.34
N LYS A 296 25.92 38.52 -3.71
CA LYS A 296 26.89 38.14 -2.66
C LYS A 296 26.20 37.52 -1.45
N GLU A 297 25.11 38.13 -0.99
CA GLU A 297 24.30 37.60 0.11
C GLU A 297 23.67 36.25 -0.25
N ALA A 298 23.01 36.17 -1.40
CA ALA A 298 22.39 34.94 -1.88
C ALA A 298 23.41 33.82 -2.11
N ALA A 299 24.61 34.12 -2.60
CA ALA A 299 25.70 33.15 -2.74
C ALA A 299 26.17 32.61 -1.38
N ALA A 300 26.28 33.45 -0.36
CA ALA A 300 26.59 33.01 0.99
C ALA A 300 25.50 32.08 1.56
N THR A 301 24.23 32.44 1.38
CA THR A 301 23.09 31.62 1.81
C THR A 301 23.04 30.28 1.08
N LEU A 302 23.17 30.26 -0.25
CA LEU A 302 23.16 29.04 -1.06
C LEU A 302 24.35 28.12 -0.73
N SER A 303 25.54 28.70 -0.52
CA SER A 303 26.71 27.96 -0.08
C SER A 303 26.48 27.31 1.28
N TRP A 304 25.93 28.05 2.24
CA TRP A 304 25.57 27.52 3.55
C TRP A 304 24.52 26.40 3.45
N GLN A 305 23.46 26.59 2.66
CA GLN A 305 22.41 25.58 2.46
C GLN A 305 23.00 24.29 1.85
N SER A 306 23.86 24.42 0.84
CA SER A 306 24.56 23.28 0.23
C SER A 306 25.44 22.53 1.24
N GLN A 307 26.16 23.24 2.12
CA GLN A 307 26.95 22.62 3.19
C GLN A 307 26.06 21.92 4.23
N GLN A 308 24.87 22.45 4.53
CA GLN A 308 23.93 21.78 5.44
C GLN A 308 23.38 20.48 4.84
N VAL A 309 23.09 20.45 3.53
CA VAL A 309 22.67 19.22 2.84
C VAL A 309 23.75 18.15 2.96
N GLU A 310 25.01 18.51 2.75
CA GLU A 310 26.15 17.61 2.92
C GLU A 310 26.26 17.10 4.37
N LYS A 311 26.12 17.98 5.36
CA LYS A 311 26.14 17.60 6.77
C LYS A 311 25.03 16.60 7.14
N TYR A 312 23.80 16.82 6.68
CA TYR A 312 22.67 15.91 6.95
C TYR A 312 22.80 14.58 6.23
N LEU A 313 23.42 14.59 5.05
CA LEU A 313 23.76 13.36 4.33
C LEU A 313 24.78 12.52 5.10
N PHE A 314 25.77 13.14 5.75
CA PHE A 314 26.69 12.42 6.62
C PHE A 314 26.06 11.96 7.93
N GLU A 315 25.07 12.68 8.47
CA GLU A 315 24.30 12.26 9.65
C GLU A 315 23.49 10.96 9.39
N LEU A 316 23.08 10.72 8.15
CA LEU A 316 22.42 9.48 7.71
C LEU A 316 23.34 8.24 7.76
N VAL A 317 24.65 8.42 7.91
CA VAL A 317 25.63 7.34 7.98
C VAL A 317 26.25 7.33 9.36
N GLU A 318 25.95 6.29 10.15
CA GLU A 318 26.80 5.96 11.30
C GLU A 318 28.23 5.72 10.79
N GLU A 319 29.21 6.35 11.43
CA GLU A 319 30.62 6.40 11.04
C GLU A 319 31.14 5.04 10.54
N GLY A 320 31.12 4.85 9.21
CA GLY A 320 31.39 3.58 8.55
C GLY A 320 32.32 3.77 7.36
N SER A 321 33.08 2.73 7.04
CA SER A 321 33.99 2.74 5.88
C SER A 321 33.22 2.89 4.56
N PHE A 322 33.53 3.96 3.81
CA PHE A 322 32.97 4.21 2.47
C PHE A 322 33.54 3.31 1.36
N GLN A 323 34.42 2.37 1.71
CA GLN A 323 35.03 1.45 0.76
C GLN A 323 34.03 0.39 0.32
N CYS A 324 33.98 0.14 -0.99
CA CYS A 324 33.19 -0.96 -1.54
C CYS A 324 33.68 -2.28 -0.95
N LEU A 325 32.78 -3.10 -0.45
CA LEU A 325 33.11 -4.44 0.07
C LEU A 325 33.51 -5.41 -1.05
N HIS A 326 33.06 -5.14 -2.28
CA HIS A 326 33.33 -5.98 -3.46
C HIS A 326 33.75 -5.11 -4.65
N PRO A 327 34.94 -4.48 -4.62
CA PRO A 327 35.39 -3.68 -5.75
C PRO A 327 35.62 -4.57 -6.97
N ASP A 328 35.05 -4.20 -8.12
CA ASP A 328 35.27 -4.94 -9.36
C ASP A 328 36.71 -4.67 -9.84
N SER A 329 37.58 -5.66 -9.68
CA SER A 329 39.01 -5.53 -9.97
C SER A 329 39.29 -5.35 -11.47
N ILE A 330 38.34 -5.73 -12.33
CA ILE A 330 38.48 -5.68 -13.79
C ILE A 330 38.08 -4.32 -14.34
N GLN A 331 36.96 -3.74 -13.86
CA GLN A 331 36.43 -2.46 -14.36
C GLN A 331 36.72 -1.26 -13.45
N LYS A 332 37.30 -1.47 -12.26
CA LYS A 332 37.46 -0.44 -11.20
C LYS A 332 36.14 0.23 -10.82
N THR A 333 35.03 -0.48 -10.97
CA THR A 333 33.68 -0.01 -10.66
C THR A 333 33.22 -0.54 -9.30
N ARG A 334 32.27 0.19 -8.68
CA ARG A 334 31.61 -0.18 -7.42
C ARG A 334 30.55 -1.26 -7.67
N CYS A 335 30.32 -2.19 -6.74
CA CYS A 335 29.43 -3.35 -6.95
C CYS A 335 27.92 -3.09 -6.93
N GLN A 336 27.48 -1.85 -6.67
CA GLN A 336 26.07 -1.42 -6.63
C GLN A 336 25.13 -2.24 -5.70
N SER A 337 25.69 -3.05 -4.80
CA SER A 337 24.91 -4.01 -3.98
C SER A 337 25.29 -4.04 -2.50
N CYS A 338 26.44 -3.45 -2.14
CA CYS A 338 26.84 -3.32 -0.75
C CYS A 338 26.40 -1.97 -0.19
N LEU A 339 26.19 -1.91 1.14
CA LEU A 339 25.75 -0.71 1.85
C LEU A 339 26.60 0.54 1.53
N PRO A 340 27.95 0.48 1.46
CA PRO A 340 28.76 1.63 1.03
C PRO A 340 28.50 2.12 -0.41
N CYS A 341 28.06 1.23 -1.31
CA CYS A 341 27.70 1.59 -2.69
C CYS A 341 26.29 2.15 -2.79
N ASP A 342 25.36 1.62 -2.00
CA ASP A 342 24.00 2.17 -1.88
C ASP A 342 24.06 3.60 -1.35
N PHE A 343 24.88 3.83 -0.32
CA PHE A 343 25.13 5.18 0.19
C PHE A 343 25.76 6.09 -0.86
N TYR A 344 26.78 5.62 -1.59
CA TYR A 344 27.38 6.39 -2.68
C TYR A 344 26.38 6.79 -3.77
N THR A 345 25.42 5.91 -4.07
CA THR A 345 24.34 6.18 -5.03
C THR A 345 23.38 7.23 -4.48
N LEU A 346 22.99 7.13 -3.21
CA LEU A 346 22.19 8.16 -2.53
C LEU A 346 22.90 9.52 -2.55
N MET A 347 24.19 9.56 -2.21
CA MET A 347 24.97 10.79 -2.26
C MET A 347 24.93 11.40 -3.67
N GLY A 348 25.16 10.61 -4.71
CA GLY A 348 25.10 11.09 -6.10
C GLY A 348 23.72 11.65 -6.47
N GLN A 349 22.64 11.00 -6.04
CA GLN A 349 21.27 11.49 -6.28
C GLN A 349 20.99 12.80 -5.54
N LEU A 350 21.43 12.92 -4.29
CA LEU A 350 21.28 14.15 -3.50
C LEU A 350 22.14 15.29 -4.05
N CYS A 351 23.36 15.01 -4.50
CA CYS A 351 24.19 15.99 -5.20
C CYS A 351 23.49 16.50 -6.46
N ASN A 352 22.86 15.62 -7.24
CA ASN A 352 22.09 16.04 -8.43
C ASN A 352 20.91 16.94 -8.03
N LEU A 353 20.13 16.57 -7.01
CA LEU A 353 19.02 17.39 -6.52
C LEU A 353 19.49 18.76 -6.01
N ASN A 354 20.64 18.82 -5.35
CA ASN A 354 21.28 20.05 -4.93
C ASN A 354 21.63 20.95 -6.13
N THR A 355 22.25 20.38 -7.17
CA THR A 355 22.54 21.12 -8.41
C THR A 355 21.26 21.58 -9.14
N GLU A 356 20.21 20.75 -9.17
CA GLU A 356 18.93 21.12 -9.78
C GLU A 356 18.26 22.29 -9.04
N ALA A 357 18.34 22.33 -7.71
CA ALA A 357 17.83 23.43 -6.91
C ALA A 357 18.52 24.77 -7.27
N LEU A 358 19.86 24.76 -7.37
CA LEU A 358 20.64 25.93 -7.80
C LEU A 358 20.31 26.38 -9.23
N VAL A 359 20.19 25.42 -10.16
CA VAL A 359 19.78 25.70 -11.54
C VAL A 359 18.36 26.29 -11.58
N LYS A 360 17.45 25.81 -10.73
CA LYS A 360 16.08 26.32 -10.66
C LYS A 360 16.03 27.75 -10.11
N ALA A 361 16.83 28.07 -9.08
CA ALA A 361 16.93 29.42 -8.53
C ALA A 361 17.45 30.43 -9.56
N THR A 362 18.57 30.09 -10.21
CA THR A 362 19.18 30.90 -11.28
C THR A 362 18.22 31.09 -12.46
N LYS A 363 17.57 30.02 -12.91
CA LYS A 363 16.58 30.10 -13.99
C LYS A 363 15.37 30.96 -13.63
N SER A 364 14.83 30.83 -12.41
CA SER A 364 13.71 31.64 -11.93
C SER A 364 14.04 33.14 -11.94
N CYS A 365 15.24 33.50 -11.48
CA CYS A 365 15.75 34.86 -11.52
C CYS A 365 15.88 35.39 -12.97
N LEU A 366 16.48 34.59 -13.86
CA LEU A 366 16.60 34.95 -15.27
C LEU A 366 15.22 35.11 -15.93
N ASP A 367 14.27 34.21 -15.67
CA ASP A 367 12.92 34.30 -16.20
C ASP A 367 12.15 35.52 -15.65
N ALA A 368 12.42 35.96 -14.42
CA ALA A 368 11.89 37.21 -13.88
C ALA A 368 12.47 38.43 -14.62
N LEU A 369 13.78 38.47 -14.84
CA LEU A 369 14.44 39.53 -15.59
C LEU A 369 13.97 39.56 -17.06
N LYS A 370 13.80 38.39 -17.69
CA LYS A 370 13.22 38.25 -19.03
C LYS A 370 11.85 38.90 -19.12
N ARG A 371 10.97 38.60 -18.15
CA ARG A 371 9.61 39.16 -18.09
C ARG A 371 9.63 40.68 -17.91
N ARG A 372 10.53 41.22 -17.07
CA ARG A 372 10.69 42.68 -16.89
C ARG A 372 11.27 43.38 -18.12
N LEU A 373 12.14 42.73 -18.90
CA LEU A 373 12.70 43.28 -20.14
C LEU A 373 11.77 43.15 -21.36
N HIS A 374 10.80 42.23 -21.31
CA HIS A 374 9.84 42.02 -22.39
C HIS A 374 8.73 43.08 -22.34
N VAL A 375 8.94 44.18 -23.05
CA VAL A 375 7.90 45.20 -23.25
C VAL A 375 6.88 44.68 -24.27
N LEU A 376 5.67 44.36 -23.82
CA LEU A 376 4.54 44.10 -24.71
C LEU A 376 4.32 45.34 -25.60
N LYS A 377 4.19 45.13 -26.91
CA LYS A 377 3.83 46.22 -27.84
C LYS A 377 2.54 46.86 -27.32
N TYR A 378 2.59 48.16 -27.03
CA TYR A 378 1.38 48.97 -26.93
C TYR A 378 0.74 48.96 -28.32
N GLN A 379 -0.28 48.11 -28.51
CA GLN A 379 -1.18 48.23 -29.64
C GLN A 379 -2.15 49.37 -29.29
N PRO A 380 -2.20 50.47 -30.07
CA PRO A 380 -3.26 51.45 -29.88
C PRO A 380 -4.57 50.73 -30.17
N SER A 381 -5.40 50.59 -29.14
CA SER A 381 -6.75 50.09 -29.22
C SER A 381 -7.56 51.01 -30.13
N SER A 382 -7.57 50.68 -31.43
CA SER A 382 -8.61 51.12 -32.34
C SER A 382 -9.84 50.25 -32.05
N SER A 383 -10.69 50.78 -31.17
CA SER A 383 -12.15 50.59 -31.11
C SER A 383 -12.76 49.32 -31.72
N SER A 384 -13.24 48.42 -30.85
CA SER A 384 -14.65 48.02 -30.89
C SER A 384 -15.06 47.34 -29.57
N TYR A 385 -16.15 47.86 -29.03
CA TYR A 385 -16.97 47.38 -27.91
C TYR A 385 -16.86 45.87 -27.59
N SER A 386 -16.35 45.55 -26.40
CA SER A 386 -16.90 44.47 -25.57
C SER A 386 -16.37 44.61 -24.14
N SER A 387 -17.22 45.14 -23.28
CA SER A 387 -17.14 45.03 -21.83
C SER A 387 -17.09 43.56 -21.42
N TYR A 388 -16.11 43.17 -20.61
CA TYR A 388 -16.27 42.52 -19.29
C TYR A 388 -14.87 42.27 -18.66
N SER A 389 -14.65 42.90 -17.49
CA SER A 389 -13.61 42.66 -16.47
C SER A 389 -12.19 42.31 -16.94
N CYS A 390 -11.33 43.34 -17.09
CA CYS A 390 -9.89 43.18 -17.02
C CYS A 390 -9.39 44.04 -15.86
N SER A 391 -8.86 43.40 -14.81
CA SER A 391 -8.07 44.08 -13.79
C SER A 391 -6.97 44.85 -14.49
N SER A 392 -6.86 46.13 -14.16
CA SER A 392 -5.83 47.04 -14.65
C SER A 392 -4.44 46.48 -14.33
N GLN A 393 -3.87 45.69 -15.25
CA GLN A 393 -2.43 45.45 -15.28
C GLN A 393 -1.79 46.78 -15.68
N SER A 394 -1.48 47.60 -14.68
CA SER A 394 -0.55 48.72 -14.87
C SER A 394 0.72 48.12 -15.47
N ALA A 395 1.14 48.64 -16.62
CA ALA A 395 2.40 48.25 -17.22
C ALA A 395 3.50 48.48 -16.18
N ALA A 396 4.21 47.42 -15.80
CA ALA A 396 5.27 47.50 -14.79
C ALA A 396 6.29 48.56 -15.21
N PRO A 397 6.78 49.43 -14.29
CA PRO A 397 7.57 50.58 -14.67
C PRO A 397 8.84 50.15 -15.41
N PRO A 398 9.35 50.99 -16.33
CA PRO A 398 10.57 50.68 -17.09
C PRO A 398 11.74 50.45 -16.12
N LEU A 399 12.62 49.51 -16.46
CA LEU A 399 13.73 49.11 -15.58
C LEU A 399 14.76 50.25 -15.42
N PHE A 400 15.05 50.96 -16.52
CA PHE A 400 16.12 51.94 -16.58
C PHE A 400 15.60 53.36 -16.83
N ARG A 401 16.22 54.34 -16.17
CA ARG A 401 16.07 55.76 -16.49
C ARG A 401 17.18 56.20 -17.45
N ALA A 402 16.81 56.78 -18.59
CA ALA A 402 17.76 57.38 -19.53
C ALA A 402 17.48 58.88 -19.69
N SER A 403 18.54 59.69 -19.79
CA SER A 403 18.47 61.13 -20.06
C SER A 403 18.94 61.42 -21.48
N ILE A 404 18.26 62.32 -22.17
CA ILE A 404 18.68 62.81 -23.48
C ILE A 404 19.42 64.13 -23.26
N GLN A 405 20.69 64.18 -23.69
CA GLN A 405 21.53 65.37 -23.56
C GLN A 405 22.00 65.83 -24.94
N LEU A 406 22.00 67.15 -25.14
CA LEU A 406 22.47 67.77 -26.37
C LEU A 406 23.99 67.94 -26.29
N ALA A 407 24.72 67.23 -27.15
CA ALA A 407 26.16 67.41 -27.32
C ALA A 407 26.41 67.74 -28.80
N ILE A 408 26.32 69.02 -29.14
CA ILE A 408 26.37 69.52 -30.53
C ILE A 408 27.56 68.88 -31.29
N PRO A 409 27.34 68.31 -32.48
CA PRO A 409 26.11 68.33 -33.28
C PRO A 409 25.11 67.19 -32.97
N ASN A 410 25.39 66.32 -31.99
CA ASN A 410 24.68 65.06 -31.78
C ASN A 410 23.76 65.07 -30.54
N ILE A 411 22.65 64.34 -30.64
CA ILE A 411 21.78 64.02 -29.50
C ILE A 411 22.30 62.74 -28.84
N VAL A 412 22.79 62.84 -27.61
CA VAL A 412 23.41 61.72 -26.87
C VAL A 412 22.45 61.20 -25.81
N LEU A 413 22.23 59.87 -25.80
CA LEU A 413 21.53 59.19 -24.72
C LEU A 413 22.56 58.94 -23.59
N ARG A 414 22.26 59.36 -22.37
CA ARG A 414 23.06 59.06 -21.17
C ARG A 414 22.21 58.31 -20.14
N PRO A 415 22.63 57.09 -19.73
CA PRO A 415 23.78 56.33 -20.24
C PRO A 415 23.60 55.90 -21.70
N SER A 416 24.70 55.74 -22.45
CA SER A 416 24.64 55.29 -23.85
C SER A 416 24.23 53.83 -23.92
N LEU A 417 23.58 53.41 -25.02
CA LEU A 417 23.19 52.01 -25.21
C LEU A 417 24.39 51.05 -25.17
N ASP A 418 25.56 51.52 -25.63
CA ASP A 418 26.80 50.77 -25.54
C ASP A 418 27.31 50.71 -24.10
N ASN A 419 27.17 51.77 -23.28
CA ASN A 419 27.52 51.71 -21.86
C ASN A 419 26.64 50.71 -21.09
N ILE A 420 25.34 50.65 -21.39
CA ILE A 420 24.41 49.66 -20.79
C ILE A 420 24.82 48.22 -21.17
N GLN A 421 25.44 48.01 -22.35
CA GLN A 421 25.92 46.70 -22.81
C GLN A 421 27.35 46.37 -22.37
N VAL A 422 28.24 47.35 -22.29
CA VAL A 422 29.63 47.21 -21.83
C VAL A 422 29.65 46.93 -20.32
N GLU A 423 28.74 47.54 -19.56
CA GLU A 423 28.55 47.23 -18.14
C GLU A 423 28.06 45.78 -17.91
N GLN A 424 27.32 45.18 -18.86
CA GLN A 424 27.02 43.74 -18.84
C GLN A 424 28.24 42.85 -19.18
N ALA A 425 29.23 43.39 -19.90
CA ALA A 425 30.47 42.69 -20.24
C ALA A 425 31.51 42.77 -19.11
N ALA A 426 31.56 43.89 -18.37
CA ALA A 426 32.48 44.10 -17.25
C ALA A 426 32.20 43.17 -16.05
N GLY A 427 30.96 42.69 -15.87
CA GLY A 427 30.62 41.69 -14.85
C GLY A 427 31.19 40.28 -15.08
N ARG A 428 31.91 40.04 -16.19
CA ARG A 428 32.54 38.74 -16.50
C ARG A 428 33.97 38.58 -15.97
N ASP A 429 34.64 39.67 -15.58
CA ASP A 429 36.08 39.66 -15.28
C ASP A 429 36.42 39.68 -13.77
N ALA A 430 35.44 39.63 -12.87
CA ALA A 430 35.65 39.75 -11.42
C ALA A 430 35.68 38.41 -10.65
N GLY A 431 36.02 37.30 -11.31
CA GLY A 431 35.88 35.96 -10.73
C GLY A 431 37.01 35.00 -11.08
N ASP A 432 38.27 35.41 -10.90
CA ASP A 432 39.39 34.46 -10.86
C ASP A 432 40.47 35.02 -9.92
N ASP A 433 40.48 34.55 -8.68
CA ASP A 433 41.69 34.44 -7.86
C ASP A 433 41.38 33.70 -6.55
N LEU A 434 41.62 32.38 -6.52
CA LEU A 434 42.04 31.63 -5.34
C LEU A 434 42.48 30.21 -5.76
N PRO A 435 43.73 29.80 -5.50
CA PRO A 435 44.20 28.48 -5.85
C PRO A 435 43.89 27.51 -4.69
N VAL A 436 42.95 26.59 -4.90
CA VAL A 436 42.84 25.40 -4.04
C VAL A 436 42.88 24.16 -4.93
N LYS A 437 44.03 23.49 -4.92
CA LYS A 437 44.19 22.15 -5.49
C LYS A 437 43.56 21.13 -4.56
N THR A 438 42.43 20.58 -4.97
CA THR A 438 42.05 19.22 -4.60
C THR A 438 41.27 18.58 -5.75
N ARG A 439 41.57 17.32 -6.01
CA ARG A 439 41.06 16.52 -7.11
C ARG A 439 39.60 16.15 -6.80
N ALA A 440 38.68 17.07 -7.04
CA ALA A 440 37.26 16.92 -6.78
C ALA A 440 36.44 17.41 -7.98
N LEU A 441 35.16 17.00 -8.02
CA LEU A 441 34.14 17.41 -8.99
C LEU A 441 34.32 18.87 -9.43
N LYS A 442 34.08 19.17 -10.73
CA LYS A 442 34.19 20.53 -11.29
C LYS A 442 33.59 21.55 -10.33
N PRO A 443 34.21 22.74 -10.13
CA PRO A 443 33.63 23.80 -9.31
C PRO A 443 32.17 24.05 -9.72
N LEU A 444 31.27 24.17 -8.75
CA LEU A 444 29.83 24.35 -8.96
C LEU A 444 29.56 25.49 -9.96
N ASP A 445 30.37 26.54 -9.89
CA ASP A 445 30.31 27.73 -10.73
C ASP A 445 30.53 27.40 -12.22
N LYS A 446 31.48 26.51 -12.52
CA LYS A 446 31.71 26.03 -13.90
C LYS A 446 30.58 25.12 -14.38
N GLN A 447 30.01 24.30 -13.49
CA GLN A 447 28.86 23.45 -13.83
C GLN A 447 27.59 24.26 -14.12
N LEU A 448 27.38 25.37 -13.39
CA LEU A 448 26.26 26.28 -13.60
C LEU A 448 26.40 27.08 -14.91
N VAL A 449 27.58 27.65 -15.19
CA VAL A 449 27.83 28.42 -16.42
C VAL A 449 27.72 27.54 -17.67
N GLU A 450 28.18 26.28 -17.60
CA GLU A 450 28.07 25.31 -18.70
C GLU A 450 26.68 24.65 -18.79
N HIS A 451 25.78 24.88 -17.81
CA HIS A 451 24.48 24.23 -17.79
C HIS A 451 23.63 24.67 -18.97
N LYS A 452 23.14 23.69 -19.75
CA LYS A 452 22.42 23.94 -21.03
C LYS A 452 21.25 24.91 -20.87
N ASP A 453 20.51 24.82 -19.77
CA ASP A 453 19.33 25.67 -19.55
C ASP A 453 19.70 27.11 -19.19
N ILE A 454 20.77 27.31 -18.41
CA ILE A 454 21.29 28.64 -18.07
C ILE A 454 21.86 29.30 -19.33
N ALA A 455 22.68 28.57 -20.09
CA ALA A 455 23.25 29.05 -21.35
C ALA A 455 22.16 29.45 -22.37
N LYS A 456 21.10 28.65 -22.50
CA LYS A 456 19.94 28.98 -23.35
C LYS A 456 19.21 30.23 -22.88
N SER A 457 18.99 30.41 -21.57
CA SER A 457 18.29 31.58 -21.03
C SER A 457 19.10 32.87 -21.25
N VAL A 458 20.41 32.81 -21.01
CA VAL A 458 21.33 33.93 -21.28
C VAL A 458 21.34 34.30 -22.78
N GLN A 459 21.34 33.31 -23.66
CA GLN A 459 21.27 33.54 -25.11
C GLN A 459 19.95 34.21 -25.53
N GLN A 460 18.82 33.83 -24.92
CA GLN A 460 17.51 34.47 -25.15
C GLN A 460 17.48 35.93 -24.67
N HIS A 461 18.08 36.24 -23.51
CA HIS A 461 18.17 37.62 -23.02
C HIS A 461 18.97 38.50 -23.98
N ARG A 462 20.09 37.97 -24.50
CA ARG A 462 20.91 38.69 -25.49
C ARG A 462 20.10 39.03 -26.75
N HIS A 463 19.27 38.10 -27.24
CA HIS A 463 18.40 38.36 -28.39
C HIS A 463 17.36 39.45 -28.09
N LEU A 464 16.71 39.40 -26.92
CA LEU A 464 15.73 40.41 -26.51
C LEU A 464 16.34 41.82 -26.39
N LEU A 465 17.56 41.93 -25.87
CA LEU A 465 18.29 43.19 -25.79
C LEU A 465 18.64 43.74 -27.18
N LEU A 466 19.09 42.88 -28.10
CA LEU A 466 19.37 43.26 -29.49
C LEU A 466 18.09 43.72 -30.21
N ASP A 467 16.97 43.03 -30.03
CA ASP A 467 15.67 43.42 -30.59
C ASP A 467 15.21 44.79 -30.05
N ASN A 468 15.38 45.03 -28.75
CA ASN A 468 15.05 46.31 -28.12
C ASN A 468 15.97 47.44 -28.62
N GLN A 469 17.25 47.17 -28.87
CA GLN A 469 18.15 48.13 -29.50
C GLN A 469 17.76 48.48 -30.93
N MET A 470 17.40 47.48 -31.75
CA MET A 470 16.97 47.72 -33.13
C MET A 470 15.72 48.61 -33.17
N LYS A 471 14.75 48.38 -32.26
CA LYS A 471 13.55 49.21 -32.11
C LYS A 471 13.88 50.66 -31.72
N LEU A 472 14.84 50.88 -30.82
CA LEU A 472 15.26 52.23 -30.41
C LEU A 472 16.00 52.97 -31.53
N ARG A 473 16.74 52.26 -32.40
CA ARG A 473 17.39 52.86 -33.57
C ARG A 473 16.39 53.27 -34.65
N THR A 474 15.30 52.53 -34.85
CA THR A 474 14.21 52.90 -35.77
C THR A 474 13.40 54.12 -35.32
N VAL A 475 13.45 54.53 -34.04
CA VAL A 475 12.78 55.74 -33.53
C VAL A 475 13.68 56.99 -33.65
N LYS A 476 14.97 56.82 -33.98
CA LYS A 476 15.94 57.91 -34.17
C LYS A 476 16.06 58.41 -35.63
N LEU A 477 15.28 57.85 -36.55
CA LEU A 477 15.07 58.36 -37.92
C LEU A 477 13.68 59.00 -37.97
#